data_AF-A0AAV6HA61-F1
#
_entry.id   AF-A0AAV6HA61-F1
#
_cell.length_a   1.000
_cell.length_b   1.000
_cell.length_c   1.000
_cell.angle_alpha   90.00
_cell.angle_beta   90.00
_cell.angle_gamma   90.00
#
_symmetry.space_group_name_H-M   'P 1'
#
loop_
_entity.id
_entity.type
_entity.pdbx_description
1 polymer ?
#
loop_
_entity_poly.entity_id
_entity_poly.type
_entity_poly.pdbx_seq_one_letter_code
_entity_poly.pdbx_strand_id
1 'polypeptide(L)'
;MAQTSTLPCSIRPYRPTDKASVVSLFRFGVMEHVYPAFFKAMSDPDHIGVALSICMAGYVLGGSSYFQALLFGGAWAGLVYYCCNEIYQGYLNRKLAGEMDDVQAHFLDNPSNNFWVAEMDVNGTSKIAGAVAVLAHKGGDDADGRRSNSWNGGTMATDDGDGSYGEVFQLAVSFPLRRKGLGSQLLQTAIHFCKEQGLSSIVLETSSPQAAALALSKKMGFVQTSSHSKTHSNRWMAKLARINVLRMEKVI
;
A
#
# COMPACT_ATOMS: atom_id res chain seq x y z
N MET A 1 -16.18 31.39 15.93
CA MET A 1 -16.60 29.97 16.10
C MET A 1 -16.52 29.31 14.74
N ALA A 2 -15.52 28.47 14.50
CA ALA A 2 -15.32 27.81 13.20
C ALA A 2 -16.30 26.63 13.10
N GLN A 3 -17.25 26.72 12.16
CA GLN A 3 -18.13 25.62 11.81
C GLN A 3 -17.27 24.45 11.31
N THR A 4 -17.19 23.39 12.11
CA THR A 4 -16.55 22.15 11.70
C THR A 4 -17.49 21.52 10.68
N SER A 5 -17.16 21.64 9.41
CA SER A 5 -17.91 20.99 8.32
C SER A 5 -17.75 19.48 8.50
N THR A 6 -18.70 18.87 9.20
CA THR A 6 -18.90 17.43 9.21
C THR A 6 -19.18 17.00 7.79
N LEU A 7 -18.17 16.46 7.12
CA LEU A 7 -18.36 15.77 5.85
C LEU A 7 -19.39 14.66 6.09
N PRO A 8 -20.45 14.54 5.29
CA PRO A 8 -21.38 13.42 5.37
C PRO A 8 -20.68 12.18 4.78
N CYS A 9 -19.76 11.62 5.55
CA CYS A 9 -19.09 10.35 5.25
C CYS A 9 -19.79 9.25 6.04
N SER A 10 -20.39 8.29 5.33
CA SER A 10 -21.00 7.11 5.92
C SER A 10 -20.11 5.90 5.65
N ILE A 11 -19.75 5.16 6.70
CA ILE A 11 -19.01 3.90 6.56
C ILE A 11 -20.04 2.79 6.50
N ARG A 12 -20.01 2.00 5.43
CA ARG A 12 -20.90 0.84 5.26
C ARG A 12 -20.14 -0.40 4.79
N PRO A 13 -20.72 -1.60 4.95
CA PRO A 13 -20.18 -2.81 4.33
C PRO A 13 -20.12 -2.67 2.80
N TYR A 14 -19.14 -3.32 2.20
CA TYR A 14 -18.96 -3.37 0.76
C TYR A 14 -20.14 -4.02 0.04
N ARG A 15 -20.44 -3.55 -1.17
CA ARG A 15 -21.41 -4.17 -2.08
C ARG A 15 -20.73 -4.52 -3.42
N PRO A 16 -21.12 -5.61 -4.10
CA PRO A 16 -20.53 -5.98 -5.39
C PRO A 16 -20.63 -4.89 -6.46
N THR A 17 -21.66 -4.03 -6.40
CA THR A 17 -21.85 -2.88 -7.30
C THR A 17 -20.71 -1.86 -7.21
N ASP A 18 -20.00 -1.83 -6.08
CA ASP A 18 -18.93 -0.86 -5.79
C ASP A 18 -17.58 -1.28 -6.39
N LYS A 19 -17.47 -2.50 -6.94
CA LYS A 19 -16.20 -3.08 -7.42
C LYS A 19 -15.43 -2.11 -8.31
N ALA A 20 -16.07 -1.53 -9.33
CA ALA A 20 -15.41 -0.62 -10.27
C ALA A 20 -14.86 0.66 -9.59
N SER A 21 -15.63 1.23 -8.67
CA SER A 21 -15.26 2.44 -7.92
C SER A 21 -14.13 2.16 -6.93
N VAL A 22 -14.16 1.01 -6.26
CA VAL A 22 -13.09 0.57 -5.34
C VAL A 22 -11.80 0.26 -6.11
N VAL A 23 -11.89 -0.45 -7.25
CA VAL A 23 -10.74 -0.75 -8.12
C VAL A 23 -10.08 0.54 -8.62
N SER A 24 -10.89 1.51 -9.06
CA SER A 24 -10.36 2.81 -9.52
C SER A 24 -9.73 3.63 -8.39
N LEU A 25 -10.33 3.62 -7.18
CA LEU A 25 -9.76 4.24 -5.99
C LEU A 25 -8.39 3.64 -5.65
N PHE A 26 -8.26 2.32 -5.68
CA PHE A 26 -6.99 1.65 -5.41
C PHE A 26 -5.96 1.91 -6.50
N ARG A 27 -6.34 1.83 -7.78
CA ARG A 27 -5.46 2.16 -8.90
C ARG A 27 -4.90 3.57 -8.77
N PHE A 28 -5.77 4.55 -8.50
CA PHE A 28 -5.34 5.93 -8.31
C PHE A 28 -4.46 6.08 -7.07
N GLY A 29 -4.87 5.50 -5.94
CA GLY A 29 -4.15 5.60 -4.67
C GLY A 29 -2.74 4.99 -4.72
N VAL A 30 -2.57 3.86 -5.40
CA VAL A 30 -1.25 3.22 -5.57
C VAL A 30 -0.37 4.00 -6.55
N MET A 31 -0.93 4.44 -7.69
CA MET A 31 -0.16 5.16 -8.71
C MET A 31 0.30 6.54 -8.25
N GLU A 32 -0.43 7.20 -7.36
CA GLU A 32 -0.04 8.49 -6.79
C GLU A 32 1.31 8.43 -6.05
N HIS A 33 1.69 7.26 -5.54
CA HIS A 33 2.95 7.08 -4.81
C HIS A 33 4.16 6.83 -5.70
N VAL A 34 3.98 6.59 -7.01
CA VAL A 34 5.08 6.34 -7.95
C VAL A 34 6.02 7.54 -8.04
N TYR A 35 5.46 8.76 -8.15
CA TYR A 35 6.26 9.98 -8.28
C TYR A 35 7.04 10.33 -7.00
N PRO A 36 6.43 10.37 -5.80
CA PRO A 36 7.19 10.53 -4.56
C PRO A 36 8.27 9.45 -4.34
N ALA A 37 7.99 8.19 -4.71
CA ALA A 37 8.98 7.11 -4.61
C ALA A 37 10.16 7.34 -5.56
N PHE A 38 9.92 7.75 -6.81
CA PHE A 38 10.96 8.13 -7.76
C PHE A 38 11.84 9.28 -7.25
N PHE A 39 11.23 10.35 -6.74
CA PHE A 39 11.99 11.49 -6.20
C PHE A 39 12.82 11.09 -4.98
N LYS A 40 12.27 10.26 -4.10
CA LYS A 40 13.00 9.73 -2.94
C LYS A 40 14.19 8.86 -3.37
N ALA A 41 14.02 8.02 -4.39
CA ALA A 41 15.08 7.19 -4.94
C ALA A 41 16.18 8.03 -5.63
N MET A 42 15.79 8.99 -6.48
CA MET A 42 16.74 9.87 -7.18
C MET A 42 17.47 10.85 -6.26
N SER A 43 16.88 11.22 -5.11
CA SER A 43 17.52 12.09 -4.12
C SER A 43 18.54 11.37 -3.23
N ASP A 44 18.68 10.05 -3.37
CA ASP A 44 19.63 9.27 -2.58
C ASP A 44 21.07 9.50 -3.10
N PRO A 45 22.08 9.65 -2.21
CA PRO A 45 23.46 9.91 -2.60
C PRO A 45 24.03 8.91 -3.61
N ASP A 46 23.64 7.63 -3.52
CA ASP A 46 24.10 6.59 -4.44
C ASP A 46 23.61 6.87 -5.87
N HIS A 47 22.33 7.24 -6.02
CA HIS A 47 21.72 7.53 -7.32
C HIS A 47 22.22 8.85 -7.90
N ILE A 48 22.47 9.85 -7.06
CA ILE A 48 23.09 11.12 -7.49
C ILE A 48 24.50 10.86 -8.02
N GLY A 49 25.30 10.07 -7.30
CA GLY A 49 26.66 9.71 -7.73
C GLY A 49 26.67 8.94 -9.06
N VAL A 50 25.77 7.97 -9.23
CA VAL A 50 25.63 7.23 -10.50
C VAL A 50 25.16 8.15 -11.62
N ALA A 51 24.19 9.03 -11.38
CA ALA A 51 23.71 9.97 -12.38
C ALA A 51 24.82 10.92 -12.85
N LEU A 52 25.60 11.49 -11.93
CA LEU A 52 26.75 12.35 -12.25
C LEU A 52 27.82 11.58 -13.05
N SER A 53 28.08 10.33 -12.68
CA SER A 53 29.05 9.48 -13.37
C SER A 53 28.60 9.16 -14.81
N ILE A 54 27.31 8.85 -15.00
CA ILE A 54 26.70 8.59 -16.31
C ILE A 54 26.72 9.86 -17.18
N CYS A 55 26.39 11.02 -16.61
CA CYS A 55 26.47 12.31 -17.29
C CYS A 55 27.91 12.62 -17.73
N MET A 56 28.88 12.42 -16.83
CA MET A 56 30.30 12.66 -17.12
C MET A 56 30.82 11.73 -18.22
N ALA A 57 30.47 10.44 -18.17
CA ALA A 57 30.80 9.49 -19.23
C ALA A 57 30.18 9.89 -20.57
N GLY A 58 28.91 10.32 -20.57
CA GLY A 58 28.22 10.83 -21.75
C GLY A 58 28.88 12.07 -22.34
N TYR A 59 29.39 12.98 -21.50
CA TYR A 59 30.13 14.17 -21.93
C TYR A 59 31.44 13.80 -22.64
N VAL A 60 32.24 12.92 -22.03
CA VAL A 60 33.54 12.49 -22.56
C VAL A 60 33.38 11.71 -23.87
N LEU A 61 32.47 10.72 -23.89
CA LEU A 61 32.21 9.91 -25.08
C LEU A 61 31.54 10.72 -26.20
N GLY A 62 30.76 11.73 -25.85
CA GLY A 62 30.11 12.66 -26.78
C GLY A 62 31.03 13.74 -27.35
N GLY A 63 32.34 13.66 -27.14
CA GLY A 63 33.30 14.64 -27.67
C GLY A 63 33.11 16.03 -27.05
N SER A 64 32.91 16.09 -25.73
CA SER A 64 32.64 17.32 -24.97
C SER A 64 31.29 17.97 -25.25
N SER A 65 30.30 17.17 -25.68
CA SER A 65 28.93 17.62 -25.91
C SER A 65 28.08 17.56 -24.65
N TYR A 66 27.58 18.72 -24.20
CA TYR A 66 26.63 18.82 -23.09
C TYR A 66 25.28 18.15 -23.39
N PHE A 67 24.87 18.10 -24.66
CA PHE A 67 23.63 17.44 -25.06
C PHE A 67 23.67 15.94 -24.77
N GLN A 68 24.81 15.30 -25.04
CA GLN A 68 24.99 13.88 -24.77
C GLN A 68 24.99 13.58 -23.27
N ALA A 69 25.61 14.44 -22.45
CA ALA A 69 25.56 14.32 -21.00
C ALA A 69 24.12 14.34 -20.46
N LEU A 70 23.28 15.26 -20.96
CA LEU A 70 21.87 15.37 -20.59
C LEU A 70 21.05 14.15 -21.04
N LEU A 71 21.31 13.62 -22.24
CA LEU A 71 20.64 12.41 -22.72
C LEU A 71 20.91 11.20 -21.83
N PHE A 72 22.17 10.97 -21.48
CA PHE A 72 22.56 9.84 -20.63
C PHE A 72 22.03 9.97 -19.20
N GLY A 73 22.10 11.18 -18.60
CA GLY A 73 21.48 11.45 -17.30
C GLY A 73 19.96 11.29 -17.31
N GLY A 74 19.30 11.79 -18.36
CA GLY A 74 17.86 11.62 -18.58
C GLY A 74 17.46 10.17 -18.77
N ALA A 75 18.26 9.38 -19.50
CA ALA A 75 18.04 7.95 -19.69
C ALA A 75 18.12 7.18 -18.35
N TRP A 76 19.08 7.52 -17.49
CA TRP A 76 19.18 6.95 -16.15
C TRP A 76 17.97 7.30 -15.29
N ALA A 77 17.56 8.57 -15.25
CA ALA A 77 16.36 8.99 -14.52
C ALA A 77 15.10 8.29 -15.07
N GLY A 78 14.98 8.16 -16.39
CA GLY A 78 13.90 7.42 -17.05
C GLY A 78 13.89 5.94 -16.67
N LEU A 79 15.05 5.30 -16.58
CA LEU A 79 15.18 3.91 -16.13
C LEU A 79 14.73 3.74 -14.67
N VAL A 80 15.17 4.62 -13.77
CA VAL A 80 14.74 4.59 -12.36
C VAL A 80 13.22 4.79 -12.26
N TYR A 81 12.67 5.75 -13.02
CA TYR A 81 11.22 5.97 -13.08
C TYR A 81 10.46 4.74 -13.61
N TYR A 82 10.97 4.12 -14.68
CA TYR A 82 10.40 2.90 -15.24
C TYR A 82 10.39 1.77 -14.22
N CYS A 83 11.49 1.53 -13.51
CA CYS A 83 11.55 0.49 -12.47
C CYS A 83 10.56 0.77 -11.33
N CYS A 84 10.44 2.02 -10.87
CA CYS A 84 9.41 2.39 -9.89
C CYS A 84 8.01 2.07 -10.43
N ASN A 85 7.69 2.52 -11.64
CA ASN A 85 6.38 2.29 -12.25
C ASN A 85 6.09 0.80 -12.42
N GLU A 86 7.04 -0.01 -12.89
CA GLU A 86 6.87 -1.45 -13.05
C GLU A 86 6.59 -2.16 -11.71
N ILE A 87 7.29 -1.79 -10.65
CA ILE A 87 7.05 -2.35 -9.30
C ILE A 87 5.61 -2.06 -8.84
N TYR A 88 5.16 -0.81 -8.97
CA TYR A 88 3.82 -0.41 -8.56
C TYR A 88 2.72 -1.00 -9.45
N GLN A 89 2.94 -1.08 -10.77
CA GLN A 89 2.01 -1.71 -11.71
C GLN A 89 1.92 -3.22 -11.50
N GLY A 90 3.05 -3.89 -11.30
CA GLY A 90 3.08 -5.32 -11.00
C GLY A 90 2.39 -5.64 -9.68
N TYR A 91 2.62 -4.81 -8.65
CA TYR A 91 1.90 -4.89 -7.38
C TYR A 91 0.39 -4.70 -7.57
N LEU A 92 -0.01 -3.64 -8.27
CA LEU A 92 -1.42 -3.34 -8.51
C LEU A 92 -2.12 -4.45 -9.28
N ASN A 93 -1.54 -4.92 -10.38
CA ASN A 93 -2.17 -5.94 -11.23
C ASN A 93 -2.39 -7.26 -10.49
N ARG A 94 -1.44 -7.66 -9.63
CA ARG A 94 -1.62 -8.88 -8.82
C ARG A 94 -2.67 -8.71 -7.74
N LYS A 95 -2.71 -7.56 -7.06
CA LYS A 95 -3.74 -7.24 -6.07
C LYS A 95 -5.13 -7.19 -6.72
N LEU A 96 -5.22 -6.62 -7.92
CA LEU A 96 -6.46 -6.56 -8.67
C LEU A 96 -6.91 -7.94 -9.19
N ALA A 97 -5.98 -8.75 -9.72
CA ALA A 97 -6.30 -10.05 -10.32
C ALA A 97 -6.45 -11.19 -9.29
N GLY A 98 -5.82 -11.08 -8.13
CA GLY A 98 -5.91 -12.07 -7.06
C GLY A 98 -7.11 -11.80 -6.16
N GLU A 99 -7.03 -10.74 -5.34
CA GLU A 99 -8.01 -10.54 -4.27
C GLU A 99 -9.24 -9.74 -4.72
N MET A 100 -9.12 -8.87 -5.72
CA MET A 100 -10.28 -8.09 -6.19
C MET A 100 -11.04 -8.72 -7.35
N ASP A 101 -10.52 -9.78 -7.97
CA ASP A 101 -11.24 -10.46 -9.04
C ASP A 101 -12.46 -11.18 -8.47
N ASP A 102 -12.32 -11.80 -7.29
CA ASP A 102 -13.41 -12.38 -6.53
C ASP A 102 -13.43 -11.88 -5.08
N VAL A 103 -13.96 -10.66 -4.87
CA VAL A 103 -14.07 -10.05 -3.54
C VAL A 103 -14.95 -10.90 -2.63
N GLN A 104 -15.94 -11.61 -3.18
CA GLN A 104 -16.89 -12.38 -2.39
C GLN A 104 -16.20 -13.62 -1.80
N ALA A 105 -15.54 -14.41 -2.64
CA ALA A 105 -14.81 -15.60 -2.18
C ALA A 105 -13.64 -15.29 -1.23
N HIS A 106 -12.99 -14.13 -1.37
CA HIS A 106 -11.81 -13.79 -0.57
C HIS A 106 -12.13 -13.03 0.73
N PHE A 107 -13.14 -12.17 0.74
CA PHE A 107 -13.41 -11.29 1.89
C PHE A 107 -14.78 -11.51 2.55
N LEU A 108 -15.77 -12.04 1.83
CA LEU A 108 -17.14 -12.12 2.35
C LEU A 108 -17.56 -13.54 2.73
N ASP A 109 -16.97 -14.56 2.10
CA ASP A 109 -17.29 -15.97 2.39
C ASP A 109 -16.77 -16.42 3.77
N ASN A 110 -15.71 -15.79 4.28
CA ASN A 110 -15.23 -16.07 5.63
C ASN A 110 -15.88 -15.11 6.64
N PRO A 111 -16.68 -15.59 7.62
CA PRO A 111 -17.34 -14.74 8.61
C PRO A 111 -16.39 -13.93 9.49
N SER A 112 -15.10 -14.29 9.54
CA SER A 112 -14.09 -13.54 10.28
C SER A 112 -13.47 -12.39 9.48
N ASN A 113 -13.75 -12.28 8.19
CA ASN A 113 -13.24 -11.22 7.31
C ASN A 113 -14.31 -10.15 7.11
N ASN A 114 -13.88 -8.90 6.95
CA ASN A 114 -14.81 -7.81 6.66
C ASN A 114 -14.19 -6.75 5.74
N PHE A 115 -15.05 -6.17 4.92
CA PHE A 115 -14.68 -5.11 3.99
C PHE A 115 -15.64 -3.92 4.07
N TRP A 116 -15.11 -2.76 4.45
CA TRP A 116 -15.88 -1.53 4.57
C TRP A 116 -15.48 -0.51 3.51
N VAL A 117 -16.49 0.22 3.07
CA VAL A 117 -16.39 1.32 2.12
C VAL A 117 -16.91 2.57 2.80
N ALA A 118 -16.13 3.65 2.75
CA ALA A 118 -16.61 4.98 3.09
C ALA A 118 -17.23 5.60 1.84
N GLU A 119 -18.51 5.91 1.92
CA GLU A 119 -19.22 6.70 0.91
C GLU A 119 -19.29 8.16 1.33
N MET A 120 -19.21 9.03 0.35
CA MET A 120 -19.48 10.45 0.52
C MET A 120 -20.52 10.87 -0.50
N ASP A 121 -21.55 11.56 -0.02
CA ASP A 121 -22.48 12.25 -0.90
C ASP A 121 -21.81 13.54 -1.42
N VAL A 122 -21.50 13.56 -2.71
CA VAL A 122 -20.99 14.76 -3.39
C VAL A 122 -22.03 15.13 -4.44
N ASN A 123 -22.78 16.20 -4.16
CA ASN A 123 -23.80 16.76 -5.05
C ASN A 123 -24.90 15.76 -5.47
N GLY A 124 -25.39 14.92 -4.54
CA GLY A 124 -26.44 13.94 -4.79
C GLY A 124 -25.95 12.66 -5.47
N THR A 125 -24.64 12.51 -5.67
CA THR A 125 -24.01 11.28 -6.17
C THR A 125 -23.16 10.66 -5.07
N SER A 126 -23.51 9.46 -4.64
CA SER A 126 -22.68 8.67 -3.72
C SER A 126 -21.37 8.28 -4.42
N LYS A 127 -20.25 8.83 -3.94
CA LYS A 127 -18.91 8.50 -4.41
C LYS A 127 -18.13 7.81 -3.31
N ILE A 128 -17.37 6.78 -3.68
CA ILE A 128 -16.52 6.07 -2.74
C ILE A 128 -15.32 6.94 -2.39
N ALA A 129 -15.29 7.33 -1.12
CA ALA A 129 -14.29 8.18 -0.51
C ALA A 129 -13.11 7.39 0.08
N GLY A 130 -13.34 6.14 0.47
CA GLY A 130 -12.31 5.29 1.05
C GLY A 130 -12.74 3.83 1.15
N ALA A 131 -11.79 2.93 1.37
CA ALA A 131 -12.05 1.52 1.62
C ALA A 131 -11.03 0.94 2.59
N VAL A 132 -11.47 0.02 3.43
CA VAL A 132 -10.61 -0.76 4.33
C VAL A 132 -11.06 -2.21 4.41
N ALA A 133 -10.13 -3.14 4.23
CA ALA A 133 -10.34 -4.58 4.35
C ALA A 133 -9.56 -5.14 5.52
N VAL A 134 -10.17 -6.08 6.26
CA VAL A 134 -9.55 -6.85 7.34
C VAL A 134 -9.75 -8.33 7.06
N LEU A 135 -8.66 -9.10 7.13
CA LEU A 135 -8.69 -10.56 7.12
C LEU A 135 -8.22 -11.09 8.46
N ALA A 136 -9.02 -11.93 9.10
CA ALA A 136 -8.60 -12.60 10.33
C ALA A 136 -7.84 -13.89 10.00
N HIS A 137 -6.71 -14.10 10.68
CA HIS A 137 -5.99 -15.36 10.72
C HIS A 137 -6.10 -15.93 12.13
N LYS A 138 -6.55 -17.17 12.27
CA LYS A 138 -6.52 -17.92 13.54
C LYS A 138 -5.39 -18.92 13.46
N GLY A 139 -4.50 -18.92 14.47
CA GLY A 139 -3.48 -19.95 14.62
C GLY A 139 -4.16 -21.29 14.87
N GLY A 140 -4.29 -22.13 13.84
CA GLY A 140 -4.90 -23.45 13.97
C GLY A 140 -5.56 -24.03 12.70
N ASP A 141 -5.97 -23.22 11.73
CA ASP A 141 -6.74 -23.70 10.57
C ASP A 141 -5.86 -24.00 9.33
N ASP A 142 -4.75 -24.72 9.53
CA ASP A 142 -3.97 -25.34 8.44
C ASP A 142 -4.56 -26.73 8.04
N ALA A 143 -5.87 -26.81 7.85
CA ALA A 143 -6.55 -28.04 7.37
C ALA A 143 -7.20 -27.90 5.99
N ASP A 144 -7.37 -26.69 5.47
CA ASP A 144 -7.62 -26.47 4.05
C ASP A 144 -6.36 -25.83 3.47
N GLY A 145 -5.67 -26.56 2.59
CA GLY A 145 -4.40 -26.17 1.95
C GLY A 145 -4.51 -24.93 1.04
N ARG A 146 -5.48 -24.05 1.29
CA ARG A 146 -5.58 -22.73 0.71
C ARG A 146 -4.61 -21.82 1.45
N ARG A 147 -3.34 -22.00 1.10
CA ARG A 147 -2.26 -21.02 1.28
C ARG A 147 -2.85 -19.62 1.16
N SER A 148 -3.10 -18.97 2.30
CA SER A 148 -3.11 -17.52 2.36
C SER A 148 -1.69 -17.13 1.99
N ASN A 149 -1.53 -16.80 0.72
CA ASN A 149 -0.33 -16.30 0.12
C ASN A 149 -0.07 -14.93 0.74
N SER A 150 0.42 -14.96 1.98
CA SER A 150 1.03 -13.85 2.70
C SER A 150 2.13 -13.30 1.81
N TRP A 151 1.75 -12.33 0.97
CA TRP A 151 2.50 -11.34 0.22
C TRP A 151 3.86 -11.71 -0.40
N ASN A 152 4.20 -12.99 -0.51
CA ASN A 152 5.45 -13.59 -0.96
C ASN A 152 5.22 -15.10 -0.95
N GLY A 153 5.27 -15.79 -2.10
CA GLY A 153 5.21 -17.26 -2.16
C GLY A 153 6.42 -17.97 -1.51
N GLY A 154 6.95 -17.46 -0.40
CA GLY A 154 7.87 -18.13 0.49
C GLY A 154 7.15 -18.50 1.77
N THR A 155 7.26 -19.76 2.15
CA THR A 155 6.88 -20.27 3.46
C THR A 155 7.43 -19.33 4.53
N MET A 156 6.54 -18.65 5.26
CA MET A 156 6.93 -18.00 6.49
C MET A 156 7.16 -19.11 7.51
N ALA A 157 8.34 -19.13 8.12
CA ALA A 157 8.44 -19.69 9.46
C ALA A 157 7.51 -18.82 10.31
N THR A 158 6.39 -19.38 10.72
CA THR A 158 5.63 -18.91 11.86
C THR A 158 6.62 -18.89 13.02
N ASP A 159 6.96 -17.69 13.49
CA ASP A 159 7.45 -17.59 14.86
C ASP A 159 6.28 -18.07 15.73
N ASP A 160 6.56 -19.03 16.60
CA ASP A 160 5.62 -19.80 17.44
C ASP A 160 4.73 -18.88 18.31
N GLY A 161 3.73 -18.25 17.69
CA GLY A 161 2.72 -17.43 18.33
C GLY A 161 1.35 -18.03 18.08
N ASP A 162 0.87 -18.76 19.09
CA ASP A 162 -0.48 -19.35 19.24
C ASP A 162 -1.58 -18.26 19.34
N GLY A 163 -1.59 -17.30 18.42
CA GLY A 163 -2.41 -16.09 18.49
C GLY A 163 -3.17 -15.80 17.22
N SER A 164 -4.46 -15.53 17.33
CA SER A 164 -5.29 -15.06 16.22
C SER A 164 -5.08 -13.56 15.97
N TYR A 165 -4.69 -13.16 14.77
CA TYR A 165 -4.44 -11.76 14.41
C TYR A 165 -5.28 -11.30 13.21
N GLY A 166 -5.58 -10.00 13.14
CA GLY A 166 -6.23 -9.37 12.00
C GLY A 166 -5.24 -8.67 11.08
N GLU A 167 -5.24 -8.96 9.79
CA GLU A 167 -4.41 -8.27 8.80
C GLU A 167 -5.23 -7.20 8.08
N VAL A 168 -4.81 -5.93 8.17
CA VAL A 168 -5.40 -4.81 7.41
C VAL A 168 -4.82 -4.84 6.01
N PHE A 169 -5.62 -5.34 5.08
CA PHE A 169 -5.17 -5.69 3.75
C PHE A 169 -5.01 -4.49 2.81
N GLN A 170 -5.80 -3.43 3.00
CA GLN A 170 -5.60 -2.18 2.26
C GLN A 170 -6.41 -1.07 2.90
N LEU A 171 -5.78 0.06 3.26
CA LEU A 171 -6.46 1.30 3.59
C LEU A 171 -6.24 2.30 2.45
N ALA A 172 -7.30 2.66 1.73
CA ALA A 172 -7.25 3.70 0.71
C ALA A 172 -8.26 4.80 1.01
N VAL A 173 -7.83 6.05 0.79
CA VAL A 173 -8.68 7.24 0.95
C VAL A 173 -8.43 8.14 -0.25
N SER A 174 -9.50 8.65 -0.85
CA SER A 174 -9.44 9.54 -1.99
C SER A 174 -8.69 10.82 -1.62
N PHE A 175 -7.85 11.30 -2.54
CA PHE A 175 -7.01 12.48 -2.36
C PHE A 175 -7.73 13.69 -1.72
N PRO A 176 -8.92 14.13 -2.18
CA PRO A 176 -9.58 15.32 -1.63
C PRO A 176 -10.09 15.17 -0.19
N LEU A 177 -10.11 13.95 0.35
CA LEU A 177 -10.59 13.62 1.69
C LEU A 177 -9.48 13.15 2.64
N ARG A 178 -8.23 13.11 2.16
CA ARG A 178 -7.07 12.85 3.02
C ARG A 178 -6.88 13.99 4.01
N ARG A 179 -6.29 13.65 5.16
CA ARG A 179 -6.04 14.58 6.29
C ARG A 179 -7.29 15.20 6.93
N LYS A 180 -8.50 14.76 6.53
CA LYS A 180 -9.78 15.16 7.15
C LYS A 180 -10.32 14.16 8.17
N GLY A 181 -9.49 13.19 8.61
CA GLY A 181 -9.85 12.20 9.63
C GLY A 181 -10.43 10.89 9.11
N LEU A 182 -10.85 10.81 7.84
CA LEU A 182 -11.51 9.61 7.28
C LEU A 182 -10.65 8.34 7.39
N GLY A 183 -9.34 8.43 7.11
CA GLY A 183 -8.43 7.29 7.27
C GLY A 183 -8.30 6.82 8.72
N SER A 184 -8.38 7.73 9.70
CA SER A 184 -8.41 7.37 11.12
C SER A 184 -9.70 6.68 11.50
N GLN A 185 -10.85 7.15 10.99
CA GLN A 185 -12.15 6.52 11.23
C GLN A 185 -12.20 5.10 10.67
N LEU A 186 -11.79 4.90 9.41
CA LEU A 186 -11.74 3.57 8.79
C LEU A 186 -10.81 2.61 9.56
N LEU A 187 -9.63 3.07 9.96
CA LEU A 187 -8.69 2.25 10.72
C LEU A 187 -9.20 1.96 12.15
N GLN A 188 -9.95 2.88 12.77
CA GLN A 188 -10.63 2.63 14.04
C GLN A 188 -11.73 1.57 13.91
N THR A 189 -12.53 1.62 12.85
CA THR A 189 -13.55 0.60 12.57
C THR A 189 -12.91 -0.78 12.41
N ALA A 190 -11.80 -0.87 11.68
CA ALA A 190 -11.04 -2.12 11.53
C ALA A 190 -10.53 -2.65 12.88
N ILE A 191 -9.97 -1.78 13.74
CA ILE A 191 -9.50 -2.16 15.08
C ILE A 191 -10.66 -2.63 15.96
N HIS A 192 -11.80 -1.94 15.93
CA HIS A 192 -12.99 -2.30 16.71
C HIS A 192 -13.49 -3.68 16.32
N PHE A 193 -13.60 -3.93 15.03
CA PHE A 193 -14.00 -5.23 14.51
C PHE A 193 -13.05 -6.35 14.97
N CYS A 194 -11.73 -6.13 14.93
CA CYS A 194 -10.77 -7.13 15.39
C CYS A 194 -10.96 -7.47 16.88
N LYS A 195 -11.28 -6.47 17.71
CA LYS A 195 -11.60 -6.67 19.14
C LYS A 195 -12.89 -7.47 19.32
N GLU A 196 -13.93 -7.16 18.54
CA GLU A 196 -15.21 -7.89 18.60
C GLU A 196 -15.07 -9.36 18.18
N GLN A 197 -14.15 -9.64 17.25
CA GLN A 197 -13.82 -11.00 16.83
C GLN A 197 -12.88 -11.74 17.81
N GLY A 198 -12.43 -11.09 18.90
CA GLY A 198 -11.53 -11.67 19.88
C GLY A 198 -10.10 -11.89 19.39
N LEU A 199 -9.65 -11.12 18.39
CA LEU A 199 -8.28 -11.18 17.88
C LEU A 199 -7.31 -10.51 18.85
N SER A 200 -6.11 -11.07 19.01
CA SER A 200 -5.09 -10.62 19.97
C SER A 200 -4.22 -9.48 19.41
N SER A 201 -4.04 -9.42 18.10
CA SER A 201 -3.28 -8.35 17.45
C SER A 201 -3.85 -7.98 16.09
N ILE A 202 -3.48 -6.79 15.62
CA ILE A 202 -3.77 -6.31 14.28
C ILE A 202 -2.47 -5.89 13.59
N VAL A 203 -2.27 -6.38 12.37
CA VAL A 203 -1.07 -6.17 11.56
C VAL A 203 -1.46 -5.37 10.31
N LEU A 204 -0.60 -4.44 9.92
CA LEU A 204 -0.68 -3.75 8.64
C LEU A 204 0.71 -3.70 8.00
N GLU A 205 0.78 -3.75 6.68
CA GLU A 205 2.02 -3.46 5.97
C GLU A 205 1.86 -2.19 5.13
N THR A 206 2.91 -1.38 5.14
CA THR A 206 2.96 -0.14 4.38
C THR A 206 4.35 0.06 3.80
N SER A 207 4.44 0.76 2.68
CA SER A 207 5.73 1.03 2.04
C SER A 207 6.37 2.31 2.59
N SER A 208 7.70 2.35 2.66
CA SER A 208 8.47 3.51 3.15
C SER A 208 8.18 4.84 2.46
N PRO A 209 7.73 4.91 1.19
CA PRO A 209 7.32 6.16 0.55
C PRO A 209 5.95 6.67 1.03
N GLN A 210 5.12 5.85 1.68
CA GLN A 210 3.79 6.22 2.16
C GLN A 210 3.84 6.91 3.53
N ALA A 211 4.49 8.07 3.60
CA ALA A 211 4.68 8.82 4.86
C ALA A 211 3.37 9.11 5.62
N ALA A 212 2.27 9.38 4.89
CA ALA A 212 0.97 9.62 5.49
C ALA A 212 0.37 8.38 6.17
N ALA A 213 0.54 7.19 5.56
CA ALA A 213 0.09 5.93 6.14
C ALA A 213 0.94 5.59 7.38
N LEU A 214 2.27 5.73 7.31
CA LEU A 214 3.16 5.54 8.45
C LEU A 214 2.82 6.44 9.64
N ALA A 215 2.58 7.73 9.38
CA ALA A 215 2.20 8.68 10.43
C ALA A 215 0.84 8.33 11.05
N LEU A 216 -0.12 7.89 10.23
CA LEU A 216 -1.43 7.43 10.70
C LEU A 216 -1.30 6.18 11.56
N SER A 217 -0.59 5.15 11.09
CA SER A 217 -0.38 3.90 11.83
C SER A 217 0.31 4.16 13.18
N LYS A 218 1.39 4.95 13.20
CA LYS A 218 2.05 5.35 14.45
C LYS A 218 1.12 6.11 15.39
N LYS A 219 0.33 7.06 14.87
CA LYS A 219 -0.68 7.79 15.66
C LYS A 219 -1.73 6.87 16.26
N MET A 220 -2.06 5.77 15.58
CA MET A 220 -3.02 4.77 16.04
C MET A 220 -2.41 3.73 16.99
N GLY A 221 -1.13 3.87 17.36
CA GLY A 221 -0.44 3.00 18.31
C GLY A 221 0.17 1.74 17.71
N PHE A 222 0.36 1.67 16.40
CA PHE A 222 1.10 0.58 15.77
C PHE A 222 2.60 0.78 15.96
N VAL A 223 3.29 -0.33 16.24
CA VAL A 223 4.74 -0.41 16.37
C VAL A 223 5.29 -1.18 15.18
N GLN A 224 6.41 -0.73 14.64
CA GLN A 224 7.07 -1.44 13.56
C GLN A 224 7.72 -2.72 14.11
N THR A 225 7.32 -3.89 13.60
CA THR A 225 7.85 -5.19 14.01
C THR A 225 8.88 -5.73 13.02
N SER A 226 8.74 -5.44 11.73
CA SER A 226 9.74 -5.83 10.74
C SER A 226 9.83 -4.87 9.55
N SER A 227 10.93 -4.98 8.81
CA SER A 227 11.08 -4.31 7.51
C SER A 227 11.77 -5.25 6.54
N HIS A 228 11.27 -5.30 5.30
CA HIS A 228 11.93 -6.03 4.23
C HIS A 228 11.95 -5.22 2.93
N SER A 229 13.03 -5.41 2.16
CA SER A 229 13.15 -4.87 0.79
C SER A 229 12.69 -5.87 -0.27
N LYS A 230 12.12 -7.02 0.15
CA LYS A 230 11.53 -8.00 -0.76
C LYS A 230 10.22 -7.43 -1.30
N THR A 231 10.30 -6.65 -2.37
CA THR A 231 9.16 -6.44 -3.25
C THR A 231 9.16 -7.57 -4.27
N HIS A 232 7.98 -8.03 -4.69
CA HIS A 232 7.81 -9.14 -5.64
C HIS A 232 8.41 -8.93 -7.04
N SER A 233 8.99 -7.76 -7.29
CA SER A 233 9.68 -7.43 -8.52
C SER A 233 11.10 -8.01 -8.52
N ASN A 234 11.75 -7.99 -9.68
CA ASN A 234 13.12 -8.46 -9.80
C ASN A 234 14.00 -7.79 -8.74
N ARG A 235 14.80 -8.59 -8.02
CA ARG A 235 15.59 -8.14 -6.86
C ARG A 235 16.45 -6.90 -7.14
N TRP A 236 16.91 -6.76 -8.39
CA TRP A 236 17.68 -5.61 -8.85
C TRP A 236 16.82 -4.34 -9.00
N MET A 237 15.58 -4.45 -9.49
CA MET A 237 14.64 -3.32 -9.60
C MET A 237 14.19 -2.84 -8.22
N ALA A 238 13.89 -3.79 -7.31
CA ALA A 238 13.55 -3.48 -5.92
C ALA A 238 14.67 -2.68 -5.23
N LYS A 239 15.93 -3.09 -5.47
CA LYS A 239 17.12 -2.40 -4.98
C LYS A 239 17.28 -1.01 -5.60
N LEU A 240 16.99 -0.88 -6.90
CA LEU A 240 17.07 0.38 -7.64
C LEU A 240 16.00 1.40 -7.19
N ALA A 241 14.79 0.93 -6.87
CA ALA A 241 13.70 1.78 -6.40
C ALA A 241 13.76 2.07 -4.89
N ARG A 242 14.63 1.37 -4.13
CA ARG A 242 14.82 1.51 -2.67
C ARG A 242 13.51 1.49 -1.86
N ILE A 243 12.55 0.67 -2.31
CA ILE A 243 11.26 0.52 -1.63
C ILE A 243 11.40 -0.53 -0.53
N ASN A 244 11.29 -0.09 0.72
CA ASN A 244 11.18 -0.97 1.88
C ASN A 244 9.71 -1.08 2.28
N VAL A 245 9.24 -2.31 2.48
CA VAL A 245 7.97 -2.59 3.12
C VAL A 245 8.21 -2.68 4.62
N LEU A 246 7.29 -2.11 5.39
CA LEU A 246 7.33 -2.00 6.83
C LEU A 246 6.09 -2.73 7.35
N ARG A 247 6.29 -3.79 8.12
CA ARG A 247 5.22 -4.44 8.87
C ARG A 247 5.09 -3.73 10.20
N MET A 248 3.85 -3.36 10.52
CA MET A 248 3.50 -2.73 11.77
C MET A 248 2.40 -3.52 12.46
N GLU A 249 2.55 -3.72 13.75
CA GLU A 249 1.64 -4.49 14.58
C GLU A 249 1.16 -3.65 15.75
N LYS A 250 -0.07 -3.91 16.17
CA LYS A 250 -0.65 -3.39 17.38
C LYS A 250 -1.38 -4.50 18.12
N VAL A 251 -0.99 -4.74 19.36
CA VAL A 251 -1.73 -5.61 20.29
C VAL A 251 -3.01 -4.89 20.71
N ILE A 252 -4.15 -5.58 20.69
CA ILE A 252 -5.49 -5.00 20.88
C ILE A 252 -6.27 -5.63 22.01
#